data_AF-A0A821FMC0-F1
#
_entry.id   AF-A0A821FMC0-F1
#
_cell.length_a   1.000
_cell.length_b   1.000
_cell.length_c   1.000
_cell.angle_alpha   90.00
_cell.angle_beta   90.00
_cell.angle_gamma   90.00
#
_symmetry.space_group_name_H-M   'P 1'
#
loop_
_entity.id
_entity.type
_entity.pdbx_description
1 polymer ?
#
loop_
_entity_poly.entity_id
_entity_poly.type
_entity_poly.pdbx_seq_one_letter_code
_entity_poly.pdbx_strand_id
1 'polypeptide(L)' 'QLFNRSHHFRTLLLNDFNSLIDKCLGLTVDNQLPPPNQTAKLLKQFTATCIKKWHEKFGPTYKLLDVSYNYLK' A
#
# COMPACT_ATOMS: atom_id res chain seq x y z
N GLN A 1 6.20 -11.03 -3.49
CA GLN A 1 6.49 -11.74 -4.75
C GLN A 1 5.30 -11.74 -5.72
N LEU A 2 4.05 -11.88 -5.25
CA LEU A 2 2.84 -11.89 -6.09
C LEU A 2 2.66 -10.61 -6.95
N PHE A 3 2.80 -9.43 -6.34
CA PHE A 3 2.69 -8.16 -7.06
C PHE A 3 3.64 -8.07 -8.26
N ASN A 4 4.84 -8.66 -8.17
CA ASN A 4 5.79 -8.69 -9.27
C ASN A 4 5.44 -9.71 -10.37
N ARG A 5 4.81 -10.83 -10.01
CA ARG A 5 4.66 -12.01 -10.89
C ARG A 5 3.28 -12.16 -11.53
N SER A 6 2.24 -11.51 -11.00
CA SER A 6 0.87 -11.66 -11.50
C SER A 6 0.23 -10.32 -11.82
N HIS A 7 -0.09 -10.12 -13.11
CA HIS A 7 -0.86 -8.96 -13.56
C HIS A 7 -2.26 -8.95 -12.95
N HIS A 8 -2.95 -10.09 -12.96
CA HIS A 8 -4.29 -10.23 -12.41
C HIS A 8 -4.33 -9.85 -10.92
N PHE A 9 -3.32 -10.27 -10.15
CA PHE A 9 -3.18 -9.87 -8.75
C PHE A 9 -3.00 -8.36 -8.59
N ARG A 10 -2.19 -7.71 -9.43
CA ARG A 10 -2.02 -6.25 -9.39
C ARG A 10 -3.34 -5.54 -9.64
N THR A 11 -4.11 -5.97 -10.65
CA THR A 11 -5.42 -5.37 -10.94
C THR A 11 -6.38 -5.50 -9.75
N LEU A 12 -6.51 -6.70 -9.17
CA LEU A 12 -7.37 -6.90 -8.00
C LEU A 12 -6.92 -6.06 -6.81
N LEU A 13 -5.62 -6.08 -6.50
CA LEU A 13 -5.07 -5.32 -5.37
C LEU A 13 -5.25 -3.81 -5.57
N LEU A 14 -5.10 -3.32 -6.80
CA LEU A 14 -5.28 -1.90 -7.10
C LEU A 14 -6.76 -1.48 -7.01
N ASN A 15 -7.71 -2.34 -7.36
CA ASN A 15 -9.13 -2.03 -7.15
C ASN A 15 -9.46 -1.77 -5.68
N ASP A 16 -8.81 -2.50 -4.78
CA ASP A 16 -8.98 -2.36 -3.32
C ASP A 16 -7.89 -1.52 -2.64
N PHE A 17 -7.10 -0.74 -3.42
CA PHE A 17 -5.86 -0.15 -2.92
C PHE A 17 -6.06 0.81 -1.74
N ASN A 18 -7.09 1.67 -1.83
CA ASN A 18 -7.39 2.63 -0.78
C ASN A 18 -7.77 1.94 0.53
N SER A 19 -8.59 0.88 0.45
CA SER A 19 -8.98 0.07 1.62
C SER A 19 -7.77 -0.64 2.24
N LEU A 20 -6.88 -1.16 1.40
CA LEU A 20 -5.64 -1.79 1.84
C LEU A 20 -4.71 -0.80 2.55
N ILE A 21 -4.48 0.37 1.96
CA ILE A 21 -3.62 1.42 2.55
C ILE A 21 -4.19 1.88 3.89
N ASP A 22 -5.50 2.14 3.96
CA ASP A 22 -6.14 2.56 5.19
C ASP A 22 -5.97 1.52 6.31
N LYS A 23 -6.20 0.23 6.01
CA LYS A 23 -5.99 -0.87 6.97
C LYS A 23 -4.53 -1.06 7.38
N CYS A 24 -3.57 -0.84 6.47
CA CYS A 24 -2.15 -1.03 6.74
C CYS A 24 -1.50 0.16 7.46
N LEU A 25 -1.99 1.37 7.24
CA LEU A 25 -1.44 2.58 7.82
C LEU A 25 -2.26 3.13 8.99
N GLY A 26 -3.51 2.69 9.12
CA GLY A 26 -4.49 3.20 10.06
C GLY A 26 -4.69 4.70 9.90
N LEU A 27 -5.11 5.12 8.69
CA LEU A 27 -5.27 6.54 8.35
C LEU A 27 -6.57 7.10 8.91
N THR A 28 -7.61 6.28 9.06
CA THR A 28 -8.88 6.66 9.68
C THR A 28 -8.90 6.35 11.18
N VAL A 29 -9.68 7.14 11.93
CA VAL A 29 -9.90 6.94 13.36
C VAL A 29 -10.49 5.56 13.64
N ASP A 30 -11.35 5.08 12.74
CA ASP A 30 -11.99 3.76 12.81
C ASP A 30 -11.05 2.59 12.49
N ASN A 31 -9.91 2.83 11.81
CA ASN A 31 -8.90 1.81 11.48
C ASN A 31 -7.54 2.08 12.13
N GLN A 32 -7.48 2.72 13.31
CA GLN A 32 -6.22 2.83 14.03
C GLN A 32 -5.60 1.45 14.24
N LEU A 33 -4.30 1.34 13.91
CA LEU A 33 -3.59 0.08 14.06
C LEU A 33 -3.63 -0.38 15.52
N PRO A 34 -4.02 -1.64 15.78
CA PRO A 34 -4.11 -2.13 17.15
C PRO A 34 -2.72 -2.19 17.80
N PRO A 35 -2.65 -2.12 19.13
CA PRO A 35 -1.41 -2.41 19.85
C PRO A 35 -0.93 -3.84 19.53
N PRO A 36 0.39 -4.12 19.54
CA PRO A 36 1.48 -3.28 20.06
C PRO A 36 2.04 -2.25 19.05
N ASN A 37 2.36 -1.06 19.57
CA ASN A 37 2.86 0.09 18.79
C ASN A 37 4.10 -0.22 17.93
N GLN A 38 4.96 -1.12 18.39
CA GLN A 38 6.14 -1.54 17.64
C GLN A 38 5.76 -2.26 16.34
N THR A 39 4.84 -3.22 16.40
CA THR A 39 4.33 -3.93 15.22
C THR A 39 3.57 -3.01 14.29
N ALA A 40 2.77 -2.08 14.84
CA ALA A 40 2.10 -1.06 14.05
C ALA A 40 3.11 -0.18 13.27
N LYS A 41 4.20 0.26 13.92
CA LYS A 41 5.26 1.04 13.27
C LYS A 41 5.97 0.24 12.17
N LEU A 42 6.30 -1.03 12.44
CA LEU A 42 6.90 -1.93 11.44
C LEU A 42 5.98 -2.15 10.24
N LEU A 43 4.69 -2.36 10.48
CA LEU A 43 3.69 -2.51 9.42
C LEU A 43 3.61 -1.25 8.54
N LYS A 44 3.58 -0.06 9.15
CA LYS A 44 3.60 1.21 8.41
C LYS A 44 4.84 1.35 7.53
N GLN A 45 6.02 1.10 8.10
CA GLN A 45 7.29 1.16 7.37
C GLN A 45 7.36 0.15 6.23
N PHE A 46 6.93 -1.08 6.48
CA PHE A 46 6.92 -2.14 5.48
C PHE A 46 5.97 -1.82 4.33
N THR A 47 4.77 -1.33 4.66
CA THR A 47 3.76 -0.90 3.68
C THR A 47 4.30 0.20 2.79
N ALA A 48 4.87 1.27 3.37
CA ALA A 48 5.48 2.35 2.60
C ALA A 48 6.61 1.86 1.69
N THR A 49 7.47 0.96 2.20
CA THR A 49 8.57 0.35 1.43
C THR A 49 8.05 -0.48 0.25
N CYS A 50 6.97 -1.24 0.45
CA CYS A 50 6.33 -2.02 -0.61
C CYS A 50 5.74 -1.12 -1.69
N ILE A 51 4.99 -0.09 -1.31
CA ILE A 51 4.37 0.85 -2.25
C ILE A 51 5.44 1.56 -3.07
N LYS A 52 6.52 2.04 -2.43
CA LYS A 52 7.65 2.65 -3.14
C LYS A 52 8.25 1.70 -4.19
N LYS A 53 8.55 0.45 -3.80
CA LYS A 53 9.11 -0.56 -4.73
C LYS A 53 8.16 -0.90 -5.88
N TRP A 54 6.85 -0.88 -5.64
CA TRP A 54 5.86 -1.10 -6.69
C TRP A 54 5.77 0.10 -7.63
N HIS A 55 5.79 1.31 -7.09
CA HIS A 55 5.78 2.56 -7.85
C HIS A 55 7.00 2.69 -8.76
N GLU A 56 8.20 2.42 -8.24
CA GLU A 56 9.45 2.46 -9.02
C GLU A 56 9.42 1.56 -10.26
N LYS A 57 8.69 0.43 -10.18
CA LYS A 57 8.64 -0.56 -11.26
C LYS A 57 7.40 -0.46 -12.15
N PHE A 58 6.27 -0.03 -11.61
CA PHE A 58 4.98 -0.09 -12.29
C PHE A 58 4.16 1.21 -12.20
N GLY A 59 4.66 2.25 -11.53
CA GLY A 59 4.00 3.55 -11.38
C GLY A 59 3.51 4.16 -12.70
N PRO A 60 4.34 4.22 -13.76
CA PRO A 60 3.92 4.74 -15.06
C PRO A 60 2.77 3.93 -15.70
N THR A 61 2.65 2.64 -15.38
CA THR A 61 1.64 1.74 -15.95
C THR A 61 0.33 1.79 -15.19
N TYR A 62 0.35 2.02 -13.88
CA TYR A 62 -0.83 2.04 -13.03
C TYR A 62 -1.02 3.42 -12.43
N LYS A 63 -1.85 4.25 -13.09
CA LYS A 63 -2.17 5.61 -12.64
C LYS A 63 -2.63 5.69 -11.18
N LEU A 64 -3.42 4.71 -10.73
CA LEU A 64 -3.87 4.66 -9.34
C LEU A 64 -2.70 4.48 -8.36
N LEU A 65 -1.73 3.64 -8.69
CA LEU A 65 -0.53 3.45 -7.89
C LEU A 65 0.31 4.73 -7.83
N ASP A 66 0.42 5.44 -8.96
CA ASP A 66 1.13 6.73 -9.04
C ASP A 66 0.47 7.81 -8.18
N VAL A 67 -0.85 7.99 -8.33
CA VAL A 67 -1.63 8.95 -7.53
C VAL A 67 -1.54 8.63 -6.04
N SER A 68 -1.76 7.37 -5.66
CA SER A 68 -1.74 6.96 -4.26
C SER A 68 -0.34 7.04 -3.64
N TYR A 69 0.73 6.77 -4.40
CA TYR A 69 2.10 6.98 -3.91
C TYR A 69 2.39 8.47 -3.68
N ASN A 70 1.96 9.34 -4.59
CA ASN A 70 2.12 10.78 -4.43
C ASN A 70 1.30 11.35 -3.26
N TYR A 71 0.14 10.76 -2.95
CA TYR A 71 -0.64 11.12 -1.77
C TYR A 71 0.04 10.72 -0.44
N LEU A 72 0.78 9.62 -0.43
CA LEU A 72 1.47 9.10 0.76
C LEU A 72 2.84 9.72 1.02
N LYS A 73 3.39 10.45 0.05
CA LYS A 73 4.69 11.14 0.12
C LYS A 73 4.56 12.45 0.89
#